data_AF-A0A9D0UPS5-F1
#
_entry.id   AF-A0A9D0UPS5-F1
#
_cell.length_a   1.000
_cell.length_b   1.000
_cell.length_c   1.000
_cell.angle_alpha   90.00
_cell.angle_beta   90.00
_cell.angle_gamma   90.00
#
_symmetry.space_group_name_H-M   'P 1'
#
loop_
_entity.id
_entity.type
_entity.pdbx_description
1 polymer ?
#
loop_
_entity_poly.entity_id
_entity_poly.type
_entity_poly.pdbx_seq_one_letter_code
_entity_poly.pdbx_strand_id
1 'polypeptide(L)' 'MIGQLRGTLVWKRAPQVLIDVGGVGYEVEVPLSTFVNLPGAGEG' A
#
# COMPACT_ATOMS: atom_id res chain seq x y z
N MET A 1 -13.65 9.95 -6.47
CA MET A 1 -13.53 8.52 -6.82
C MET A 1 -12.06 8.26 -7.15
N ILE A 2 -11.42 7.24 -6.55
CA ILE A 2 -10.01 6.91 -6.78
C ILE A 2 -9.95 5.58 -7.54
N GLY A 3 -9.23 5.54 -8.67
CA GLY A 3 -9.12 4.33 -9.50
C GLY A 3 -7.80 3.57 -9.37
N GLN A 4 -6.74 4.23 -8.91
CA GLN A 4 -5.40 3.65 -8.71
C GLN A 4 -4.60 4.53 -7.74
N LEU A 5 -3.69 3.92 -6.98
CA LEU A 5 -2.63 4.59 -6.23
C LEU A 5 -1.26 4.12 -6.73
N ARG A 6 -0.30 5.03 -6.81
CA ARG A 6 1.11 4.74 -7.09
C ARG A 6 1.97 5.56 -6.14
N GLY A 7 2.86 4.89 -5.43
CA GLY A 7 3.67 5.51 -4.39
C GLY A 7 4.52 4.49 -3.65
N THR A 8 5.11 4.90 -2.54
CA THR A 8 5.98 4.04 -1.73
C THR A 8 5.17 3.31 -0.68
N LEU A 9 5.38 1.99 -0.55
CA LEU A 9 4.76 1.22 0.51
C LEU A 9 5.42 1.55 1.85
N VAL A 10 4.74 2.24 2.76
CA VAL A 10 5.32 2.68 4.05
C VAL A 10 5.23 1.59 5.11
N TRP A 11 4.10 0.89 5.20
CA TRP A 11 3.93 -0.28 6.08
C TRP A 11 2.83 -1.21 5.56
N LYS A 12 2.87 -2.47 6.00
CA LYS A 12 1.86 -3.48 5.67
C LYS A 12 1.52 -4.35 6.90
N ARG A 13 0.23 -4.50 7.21
CA ARG A 13 -0.30 -5.45 8.20
C ARG A 13 -1.62 -6.00 7.68
N ALA A 14 -1.67 -7.28 7.31
CA ALA A 14 -2.85 -7.86 6.70
C ALA A 14 -4.14 -7.57 7.51
N PRO A 15 -5.24 -7.12 6.86
CA PRO A 15 -5.43 -6.91 5.41
C PRO A 15 -5.06 -5.49 4.92
N GLN A 16 -4.50 -4.62 5.75
CA GLN A 16 -4.25 -3.20 5.46
C GLN A 16 -2.81 -2.90 5.05
N VAL A 17 -2.66 -1.87 4.22
CA VAL A 17 -1.38 -1.30 3.80
C VAL A 17 -1.44 0.23 3.80
N LEU A 18 -0.30 0.88 4.02
CA LEU A 18 -0.15 2.32 3.88
C LEU A 18 0.76 2.64 2.70
N ILE A 19 0.25 3.45 1.76
CA ILE A 19 1.00 3.94 0.61
C ILE A 19 1.20 5.44 0.78
N ASP A 20 2.45 5.91 0.76
CA ASP A 20 2.75 7.33 0.62
C ASP A 20 2.67 7.74 -0.86
N VAL A 21 1.80 8.70 -1.15
CA VAL A 21 1.70 9.31 -2.48
C VAL A 21 1.96 10.80 -2.34
N GLY A 22 3.24 11.19 -2.46
CA GLY A 22 3.65 12.59 -2.43
C GLY A 22 3.46 13.26 -1.07
N GLY A 23 3.69 12.53 0.02
CA GLY A 23 3.50 13.03 1.39
C GLY A 23 2.09 12.84 1.94
N VAL A 24 1.19 12.19 1.20
CA VAL A 24 -0.16 11.82 1.65
C VAL A 24 -0.23 10.31 1.86
N GLY A 25 -0.53 9.90 3.09
CA GLY A 25 -0.71 8.49 3.44
C GLY A 25 -2.10 7.97 3.11
N TYR A 26 -2.17 6.93 2.27
CA TYR A 26 -3.40 6.23 1.92
C TYR A 26 -3.43 4.86 2.59
N GLU A 27 -4.37 4.67 3.51
CA GLU A 27 -4.70 3.34 4.05
C GLU A 27 -5.62 2.60 3.07
N VAL A 28 -5.19 1.40 2.67
CA VAL A 28 -5.90 0.58 1.68
C VAL A 28 -6.01 -0.84 2.22
N GLU A 29 -7.22 -1.39 2.17
CA GLU A 29 -7.44 -2.83 2.38
C GLU A 29 -7.20 -3.58 1.07
N VAL A 30 -6.43 -4.65 1.15
CA VAL A 30 -6.11 -5.50 0.01
C VAL A 30 -6.40 -6.97 0.33
N PRO A 31 -6.75 -7.79 -0.68
CA PRO A 31 -6.84 -9.24 -0.50
C PRO A 31 -5.51 -9.82 -0.02
N LEU A 32 -5.56 -10.94 0.73
CA LEU A 32 -4.37 -11.63 1.21
C LEU A 32 -3.42 -12.05 0.07
N SER A 33 -3.97 -12.44 -1.09
CA SER A 33 -3.18 -12.78 -2.28
C SER A 33 -2.38 -11.59 -2.82
N THR A 34 -2.93 -10.37 -2.74
CA THR A 34 -2.20 -9.15 -3.08
C THR A 34 -1.15 -8.85 -2.01
N PHE A 35 -1.54 -8.94 -0.72
CA PHE A 35 -0.68 -8.63 0.42
C PHE A 35 0.66 -9.40 0.39
N VAL A 36 0.63 -10.69 0.09
CA VAL A 36 1.84 -11.54 0.04
C VAL A 36 2.76 -11.21 -1.13
N ASN A 37 2.24 -10.61 -2.20
CA ASN A 37 2.99 -10.21 -3.38
C ASN A 37 3.52 -8.76 -3.30
N LEU A 38 3.16 -8.00 -2.26
CA LEU A 38 3.65 -6.64 -2.09
C LEU A 38 5.13 -6.62 -1.69
N PRO A 39 5.88 -5.61 -2.15
CA PRO A 39 7.29 -5.45 -1.82
C PRO A 39 7.52 -5.21 -0.31
N GLY A 40 8.77 -5.08 0.11
CA GLY A 40 9.11 -4.64 1.45
C GLY A 40 8.64 -3.20 1.73
N ALA A 41 8.52 -2.85 3.01
CA ALA A 41 8.28 -1.45 3.38
C ALA A 41 9.49 -0.59 2.97
N GLY A 42 9.23 0.55 2.32
CA GLY A 42 10.23 1.46 1.77
C GLY A 42 10.53 1.28 0.28
N GLU A 43 9.93 0.29 -0.37
CA GLU A 43 10.10 0.01 -1.81
C GLU A 43 8.85 0.44 -2.59
N GLY A 44 9.03 1.00 -3.80
CA GLY A 44 7.95 1.51 -4.66
C GLY A 44 8.36 1.67 -6.12
#